data_AF-G2E8V6-F1
#
_entry.id   AF-G2E8V6-F1
#
_cell.length_a   1.000
_cell.length_b   1.000
_cell.length_c   1.000
_cell.angle_alpha   90.00
_cell.angle_beta   90.00
_cell.angle_gamma   90.00
#
_symmetry.space_group_name_H-M   'P 1'
#
loop_
_entity.id
_entity.type
_entity.pdbx_description
1 polymer ?
#
loop_
_entity_poly.entity_id
_entity_poly.type
_entity_poly.pdbx_seq_one_letter_code
_entity_poly.pdbx_strand_id
1 'polypeptide(L)'
;MHSNKGHILDLWPAISKADVGMIRLMDSGVNWPYIEAQKGVFTWARMQMYVDNKKYIPDSKIMYTFSDVPGWANGEQRGGYAPLDMGDWKNFVTRLVDKYGDVIDYYEMWNEFDYSLFWAESSEKC
;
A
#
# COMPACT_ATOMS: atom_id res chain seq x y z
N MET A 1 -15.50 -5.30 9.57
CA MET A 1 -14.36 -4.82 10.39
C MET A 1 -13.09 -4.97 9.54
N HIS A 2 -12.14 -4.03 9.61
CA HIS A 2 -10.85 -4.14 8.91
C HIS A 2 -9.66 -3.92 9.88
N SER A 3 -8.48 -4.44 9.57
CA SER A 3 -7.26 -4.31 10.38
C SER A 3 -6.07 -3.78 9.57
N ASN A 4 -5.36 -2.79 10.11
CA ASN A 4 -4.19 -2.14 9.51
C ASN A 4 -2.85 -2.54 10.19
N LYS A 5 -2.90 -3.38 11.23
CA LYS A 5 -1.78 -3.56 12.19
C LYS A 5 -1.35 -5.02 12.41
N GLY A 6 -1.60 -5.91 11.46
CA GLY A 6 -1.15 -7.32 11.54
C GLY A 6 0.36 -7.48 11.80
N HIS A 7 1.16 -6.45 11.48
CA HIS A 7 2.61 -6.41 11.60
C HIS A 7 3.17 -5.99 12.98
N ILE A 8 2.37 -5.37 13.87
CA ILE A 8 2.93 -4.69 15.05
C ILE A 8 3.17 -5.67 16.22
N LEU A 9 2.44 -6.79 16.32
CA LEU A 9 2.52 -7.73 17.46
C LEU A 9 2.11 -9.17 17.10
N ASP A 10 2.51 -9.74 15.94
CA ASP A 10 2.11 -11.10 15.47
C ASP A 10 0.66 -11.50 15.87
N LEU A 11 -0.28 -10.56 15.66
CA LEU A 11 -1.64 -10.68 16.21
C LEU A 11 -2.52 -11.58 15.35
N TRP A 12 -1.98 -12.26 14.35
CA TRP A 12 -2.74 -13.08 13.42
C TRP A 12 -3.61 -14.15 14.10
N PRO A 13 -3.15 -14.85 15.16
CA PRO A 13 -4.00 -15.76 15.91
C PRO A 13 -5.12 -15.08 16.73
N ALA A 14 -5.00 -13.79 17.01
CA ALA A 14 -6.06 -13.00 17.65
C ALA A 14 -7.04 -12.43 16.62
N ILE A 15 -6.53 -11.98 15.46
CA ILE A 15 -7.32 -11.49 14.32
C ILE A 15 -8.24 -12.60 13.80
N SER A 16 -7.79 -13.86 13.76
CA SER A 16 -8.63 -14.99 13.34
C SER A 16 -9.87 -15.21 14.22
N LYS A 17 -9.86 -14.72 15.46
CA LYS A 17 -11.00 -14.82 16.39
C LYS A 17 -12.00 -13.67 16.24
N ALA A 18 -11.67 -12.65 15.45
CA ALA A 18 -12.45 -11.41 15.33
C ALA A 18 -13.34 -11.38 14.07
N ASP A 19 -13.46 -12.49 13.34
CA ASP A 19 -14.28 -12.62 12.11
C ASP A 19 -14.04 -11.46 11.12
N VAL A 20 -12.76 -11.26 10.77
CA VAL A 20 -12.34 -10.14 9.94
C VAL A 20 -12.58 -10.46 8.46
N GLY A 21 -13.55 -9.77 7.85
CA GLY A 21 -13.85 -9.91 6.41
C GLY A 21 -12.90 -9.16 5.47
N MET A 22 -12.05 -8.25 5.97
CA MET A 22 -11.13 -7.47 5.12
C MET A 22 -9.85 -7.05 5.85
N ILE A 23 -8.72 -7.14 5.16
CA ILE A 23 -7.44 -6.50 5.51
C ILE A 23 -7.31 -5.26 4.63
N ARG A 24 -7.22 -4.07 5.22
CA ARG A 24 -6.93 -2.83 4.50
C ARG A 24 -5.47 -2.46 4.74
N LEU A 25 -4.70 -2.32 3.68
CA LEU A 25 -3.24 -2.21 3.75
C LEU A 25 -2.71 -0.79 3.96
N MET A 26 -3.58 0.19 4.19
CA MET A 26 -3.15 1.51 4.68
C MET A 26 -2.37 1.37 6.00
N ASP A 27 -1.34 2.20 6.19
CA ASP A 27 -0.42 2.18 7.35
C ASP A 27 0.21 0.81 7.67
N SER A 28 0.16 -0.13 6.71
CA SER A 28 0.70 -1.47 6.87
C SER A 28 2.17 -1.56 6.46
N GLY A 29 2.80 -0.43 6.13
CA GLY A 29 4.19 -0.36 5.69
C GLY A 29 4.44 -1.00 4.33
N VAL A 30 3.43 -1.07 3.48
CA VAL A 30 3.48 -1.66 2.12
C VAL A 30 3.15 -0.62 1.05
N ASN A 31 3.32 0.67 1.32
CA ASN A 31 3.12 1.72 0.33
C ASN A 31 4.41 1.92 -0.52
N TRP A 32 4.31 2.75 -1.55
CA TRP A 32 5.35 2.88 -2.59
C TRP A 32 6.75 3.18 -2.01
N PRO A 33 6.94 4.13 -1.08
CA PRO A 33 8.25 4.40 -0.48
C PRO A 33 8.88 3.23 0.28
N TYR A 34 8.09 2.32 0.87
CA TYR A 34 8.64 1.15 1.56
C TYR A 34 8.93 -0.01 0.61
N ILE A 35 8.15 -0.15 -0.47
CA ILE A 35 8.35 -1.21 -1.47
C ILE A 35 9.51 -0.85 -2.41
N GLU A 36 9.61 0.40 -2.84
CA GLU A 36 10.62 0.88 -3.78
C GLU A 36 11.35 2.09 -3.17
N ALA A 37 12.10 1.84 -2.10
CA ALA A 37 12.85 2.90 -1.40
C ALA A 37 13.92 3.56 -2.29
N GLN A 38 14.39 2.86 -3.32
CA GLN A 38 15.29 3.37 -4.36
C GLN A 38 14.73 2.97 -5.73
N LYS A 39 14.81 3.86 -6.72
CA LYS A 39 14.29 3.63 -8.08
C LYS A 39 14.78 2.30 -8.65
N GLY A 40 13.85 1.42 -9.01
CA GLY A 40 14.12 0.10 -9.58
C GLY A 40 14.47 -1.00 -8.57
N VAL A 41 14.58 -0.70 -7.27
CA VAL A 41 14.93 -1.66 -6.22
C VAL A 41 13.70 -1.99 -5.38
N PHE A 42 13.04 -3.11 -5.74
CA PHE A 42 11.79 -3.54 -5.10
C PHE A 42 12.05 -4.54 -3.97
N THR A 43 11.49 -4.25 -2.79
CA THR A 43 11.36 -5.20 -1.68
C THR A 43 9.91 -5.51 -1.40
N TRP A 44 9.59 -6.80 -1.33
CA TRP A 44 8.23 -7.27 -1.13
C TRP A 44 8.04 -8.00 0.20
N ALA A 45 9.04 -7.96 1.09
CA ALA A 45 9.05 -8.77 2.31
C ALA A 45 7.80 -8.56 3.17
N ARG A 46 7.37 -7.30 3.34
CA ARG A 46 6.19 -6.99 4.15
C ARG A 46 4.88 -7.37 3.43
N MET A 47 4.79 -7.16 2.12
CA MET A 47 3.63 -7.59 1.33
C MET A 47 3.49 -9.11 1.38
N GLN A 48 4.59 -9.85 1.22
CA GLN A 48 4.62 -11.30 1.33
C GLN A 48 4.14 -11.78 2.71
N MET A 49 4.59 -11.14 3.79
CA MET A 49 4.13 -11.46 5.14
C MET A 49 2.60 -11.30 5.30
N TYR A 50 1.98 -10.27 4.71
CA TYR A 50 0.52 -10.12 4.75
C TYR A 50 -0.19 -11.23 3.98
N VAL A 51 0.30 -11.56 2.78
CA VAL A 51 -0.26 -12.62 1.94
C VAL A 51 -0.14 -13.98 2.63
N ASP A 52 1.04 -14.31 3.19
CA ASP A 52 1.30 -15.59 3.86
C ASP A 52 0.42 -15.77 5.10
N ASN A 53 0.14 -14.68 5.82
CA ASN A 53 -0.69 -14.72 7.02
C ASN A 53 -2.19 -14.73 6.73
N LYS A 54 -2.61 -14.57 5.46
CA LYS A 54 -4.02 -14.76 5.05
C LYS A 54 -4.54 -16.16 5.40
N LYS A 55 -3.65 -17.16 5.56
CA LYS A 55 -4.01 -18.50 6.03
C LYS A 55 -4.77 -18.52 7.38
N TYR A 56 -4.59 -17.50 8.22
CA TYR A 56 -5.30 -17.38 9.50
C TYR A 56 -6.71 -16.78 9.35
N ILE A 57 -6.99 -16.14 8.22
CA ILE A 57 -8.28 -15.51 7.87
C ILE A 57 -8.58 -15.76 6.39
N PRO A 58 -8.77 -17.04 5.98
CA PRO A 58 -8.79 -17.44 4.58
C PRO A 58 -9.88 -16.72 3.76
N ASP A 59 -11.03 -16.45 4.39
CA ASP A 59 -12.19 -15.81 3.75
C ASP A 59 -12.10 -14.28 3.68
N SER A 60 -11.08 -13.69 4.31
CA SER A 60 -10.87 -12.25 4.27
C SER A 60 -10.47 -11.76 2.88
N LYS A 61 -10.89 -10.53 2.55
CA LYS A 61 -10.50 -9.79 1.35
C LYS A 61 -9.30 -8.90 1.62
N ILE A 62 -8.48 -8.64 0.60
CA ILE A 62 -7.36 -7.70 0.69
C ILE A 62 -7.69 -6.44 -0.10
N MET A 63 -7.62 -5.28 0.57
CA MET A 63 -7.64 -3.97 -0.07
C MET A 63 -6.25 -3.35 -0.01
N TYR A 64 -5.66 -3.10 -1.17
CA TYR A 64 -4.43 -2.34 -1.28
C TYR A 64 -4.76 -0.85 -1.35
N THR A 65 -4.28 -0.07 -0.39
CA THR A 65 -4.44 1.38 -0.36
C THR A 65 -3.15 2.03 -0.83
N PHE A 66 -3.22 2.79 -1.92
CA PHE A 66 -2.12 3.61 -2.36
C PHE A 66 -1.97 4.83 -1.43
N SER A 67 -0.74 5.15 -1.09
CA SER A 67 -0.37 6.33 -0.32
C SER A 67 1.11 6.63 -0.52
N ASP A 68 1.46 7.91 -0.37
CA ASP A 68 2.80 8.45 -0.48
C ASP A 68 3.55 8.16 -1.80
N VAL A 69 4.39 9.10 -2.18
CA VAL A 69 5.34 9.00 -3.29
C VAL A 69 6.75 9.01 -2.72
N PRO A 70 7.67 8.13 -3.15
CA PRO A 70 9.03 8.13 -2.64
C PRO A 70 9.76 9.42 -3.00
N GLY A 71 10.68 9.85 -2.13
CA GLY A 71 11.51 11.04 -2.33
C GLY A 71 12.20 11.07 -3.70
N TRP A 72 12.75 9.93 -4.12
CA TRP A 72 13.42 9.83 -5.42
C TRP A 72 12.49 10.09 -6.61
N ALA A 73 11.17 9.90 -6.47
CA ALA A 73 10.19 10.10 -7.53
C ALA A 73 9.53 11.48 -7.50
N ASN A 74 9.45 12.14 -6.33
CA ASN A 74 8.82 13.46 -6.18
C ASN A 74 9.80 14.62 -5.97
N GLY A 75 11.12 14.38 -6.04
CA GLY A 75 12.15 15.40 -5.84
C GLY A 75 12.43 15.72 -4.38
N GLU A 76 12.45 14.70 -3.53
CA GLU A 76 12.66 14.76 -2.07
C GLU A 76 11.60 15.59 -1.33
N GLN A 77 10.42 15.71 -1.94
CA GLN A 77 9.26 16.33 -1.33
C GLN A 77 8.59 15.34 -0.37
N ARG A 78 7.65 15.88 0.42
CA ARG A 78 6.82 15.06 1.29
C ARG A 78 5.99 14.05 0.48
N GLY A 79 5.70 12.88 1.04
CA GLY A 79 5.02 11.78 0.33
C GLY A 79 3.69 12.13 -0.34
N GLY A 80 2.93 13.08 0.20
CA GLY A 80 1.66 13.52 -0.40
C GLY A 80 1.77 14.29 -1.73
N TYR A 81 2.99 14.63 -2.18
CA TYR A 81 3.20 15.26 -3.49
C TYR A 81 3.27 14.20 -4.60
N ALA A 82 2.65 14.50 -5.75
CA ALA A 82 2.69 13.65 -6.93
C ALA A 82 4.13 13.38 -7.42
N PRO A 83 4.38 12.24 -8.10
CA PRO A 83 5.67 12.00 -8.73
C PRO A 83 5.92 13.00 -9.86
N LEU A 84 7.18 13.34 -10.10
CA LEU A 84 7.60 14.22 -11.19
C LEU A 84 7.41 13.55 -12.57
N ASP A 85 7.40 12.22 -12.62
CA ASP A 85 7.15 11.42 -13.81
C ASP A 85 6.07 10.36 -13.53
N MET A 86 4.94 10.45 -14.23
CA MET A 86 3.85 9.47 -14.13
C MET A 86 4.24 8.08 -14.66
N GLY A 87 5.32 7.97 -15.45
CA GLY A 87 5.92 6.70 -15.84
C GLY A 87 6.45 5.91 -14.65
N ASP A 88 6.97 6.58 -13.63
CA ASP A 88 7.47 5.92 -12.41
C ASP A 88 6.31 5.33 -11.60
N TRP A 89 5.21 6.09 -11.48
CA TRP A 89 3.97 5.58 -10.86
C TRP A 89 3.42 4.38 -11.60
N LYS A 90 3.33 4.48 -12.93
CA LYS A 90 2.85 3.38 -13.77
C LYS A 90 3.71 2.13 -13.59
N ASN A 91 5.04 2.26 -13.58
CA ASN A 91 5.94 1.13 -13.36
C ASN A 91 5.71 0.49 -11.98
N PHE A 92 5.55 1.30 -10.93
CA PHE A 92 5.24 0.78 -9.60
C PHE A 92 3.93 -0.02 -9.59
N VAL A 93 2.84 0.57 -10.10
CA VAL A 93 1.52 -0.09 -10.17
C VAL A 93 1.60 -1.39 -10.98
N THR A 94 2.26 -1.38 -12.14
CA THR A 94 2.46 -2.59 -12.95
C THR A 94 3.19 -3.67 -12.17
N ARG A 95 4.31 -3.36 -11.50
CA ARG A 95 5.06 -4.34 -10.70
C ARG A 95 4.26 -4.91 -9.53
N LEU A 96 3.44 -4.08 -8.89
CA LEU A 96 2.54 -4.50 -7.82
C LEU A 96 1.46 -5.45 -8.34
N VAL A 97 0.76 -5.08 -9.41
CA VAL A 97 -0.32 -5.87 -10.00
C VAL A 97 0.22 -7.17 -10.59
N ASP A 98 1.35 -7.15 -11.29
CA ASP A 98 1.98 -8.36 -11.84
C ASP A 98 2.32 -9.39 -10.75
N LYS A 99 2.69 -8.94 -9.55
CA LYS A 99 3.13 -9.82 -8.47
C LYS A 99 2.00 -10.22 -7.51
N TYR A 100 1.04 -9.34 -7.27
CA TYR A 100 0.03 -9.50 -6.22
C TYR A 100 -1.42 -9.27 -6.70
N GLY A 101 -1.64 -9.04 -8.00
CA GLY A 101 -2.99 -8.81 -8.56
C GLY A 101 -3.95 -9.96 -8.33
N ASP A 102 -3.45 -11.20 -8.29
CA ASP A 102 -4.28 -12.39 -8.03
C ASP A 102 -4.72 -12.52 -6.55
N VAL A 103 -4.10 -11.77 -5.64
CA VAL A 103 -4.40 -11.82 -4.19
C VAL A 103 -5.01 -10.54 -3.64
N ILE A 104 -4.87 -9.41 -4.35
CA ILE A 104 -5.50 -8.14 -3.99
C ILE A 104 -6.92 -8.12 -4.59
N ASP A 105 -7.94 -8.03 -3.74
CA ASP A 105 -9.34 -7.99 -4.20
C ASP A 105 -9.77 -6.57 -4.60
N TYR A 106 -9.23 -5.54 -3.95
CA TYR A 106 -9.61 -4.14 -4.17
C TYR A 106 -8.41 -3.20 -4.15
N TYR A 107 -8.47 -2.15 -4.97
CA TYR A 107 -7.52 -1.04 -4.95
C TYR A 107 -8.23 0.23 -4.50
N GLU A 108 -7.68 0.89 -3.48
CA GLU A 108 -8.09 2.21 -3.02
C GLU A 108 -7.04 3.23 -3.45
N MET A 109 -7.45 4.21 -4.24
CA MET A 109 -6.52 5.10 -4.96
C MET A 109 -5.75 6.06 -4.07
N TRP A 110 -6.34 6.62 -3.02
CA TRP A 110 -5.59 7.45 -2.08
C TRP A 110 -6.37 7.54 -0.77
N ASN A 111 -5.66 7.45 0.36
CA ASN A 111 -6.27 7.69 1.66
C ASN A 111 -6.61 9.18 1.80
N GLU A 112 -7.87 9.51 2.11
CA GLU A 112 -8.33 10.88 2.45
C GLU A 112 -7.77 11.96 1.50
N PHE A 113 -8.20 11.91 0.24
CA PHE A 113 -7.71 12.78 -0.83
C PHE A 113 -7.91 14.29 -0.55
N ASP A 114 -8.83 14.65 0.34
CA ASP A 114 -9.17 16.01 0.73
C ASP A 114 -8.34 16.51 1.92
N TYR A 115 -7.49 15.66 2.51
CA TYR A 115 -6.63 16.03 3.62
C TYR A 115 -5.19 16.26 3.14
N SER A 116 -4.69 17.48 3.37
CA SER A 116 -3.35 17.93 2.94
C SER A 116 -2.18 17.13 3.54
N LEU A 117 -2.45 16.31 4.55
CA LEU A 117 -1.49 15.34 5.03
C LEU A 117 -1.23 14.25 3.97
N PHE A 118 -2.28 13.74 3.33
CA PHE A 118 -2.16 12.61 2.42
C PHE A 118 -2.10 13.04 0.96
N TRP A 119 -2.71 14.18 0.62
CA TRP A 119 -2.69 14.73 -0.73
C TRP A 119 -2.31 16.20 -0.71
N ALA A 120 -1.08 16.50 -1.10
CA ALA A 120 -0.67 17.87 -1.30
C ALA A 120 -1.14 18.27 -2.70
N GLU A 121 -2.25 19.02 -2.80
CA GLU A 121 -2.66 19.62 -4.06
C GLU A 121 -1.49 20.44 -4.64
N SER A 122 -0.83 19.88 -5.63
CA SER A 122 0.11 20.59 -6.48
C SER A 122 -0.08 20.10 -7.91
N SER A 123 -0.77 20.94 -8.69
CA SER A 123 -0.73 20.96 -10.14
C SER A 123 -1.14 19.67 -10.87
N GLU A 124 -2.42 19.27 -10.80
CA GLU A 124 -3.05 18.84 -12.05
C GLU A 124 -3.07 20.07 -12.98
N LYS A 125 -1.95 20.32 -13.65
CA LYS A 125 -1.97 21.07 -14.89
C LYS A 125 -2.19 20.04 -15.98
N CYS A 126 -3.44 19.96 -16.44
CA CYS A 126 -3.78 19.37 -17.73
C CYS A 126 -2.88 19.91 -18.84
#